data_AF-A0A6V7VHD1-F1
#
_entry.id   AF-A0A6V7VHD1-F1
#
_cell.length_a   1.000
_cell.length_b   1.000
_cell.length_c   1.000
_cell.angle_alpha   90.00
_cell.angle_beta   90.00
_cell.angle_gamma   90.00
#
_symmetry.space_group_name_H-M   'P 1'
#
loop_
_entity.id
_entity.type
_entity.pdbx_description
1 polymer ?
#
loop_
_entity_poly.entity_id
_entity_poly.type
_entity_poly.pdbx_seq_one_letter_code
_entity_poly.pdbx_strand_id
1 'polypeptide(L)'
;MKVLFRQAIRENDKDAVIICATPYYDQHISEAIKYPITNYYNIMYTLHFYASELGVENLRKNVFYALELNFPLFVTEYGLTFGNGTGPVNKYETEKWWKMLDQFGVPYINWSISNKRESSAALIPGSTSRNVDDYHYLTESGRFVKEMLINKQPKPYGCSKWEEIVDDLISEIFPLNITIDE
;
A
#
# COMPACT_ATOMS: atom_id res chain seq x y z
N MET A 1 -23.27 -13.38 -10.25
CA MET A 1 -23.14 -12.28 -9.26
C MET A 1 -21.98 -11.31 -9.53
N LYS A 2 -20.76 -11.75 -9.88
CA LYS A 2 -19.58 -10.86 -10.06
C LYS A 2 -19.63 -9.87 -11.25
N VAL A 3 -20.42 -10.15 -12.29
CA VAL A 3 -20.51 -9.29 -13.50
C VAL A 3 -21.22 -7.95 -13.19
N LEU A 4 -22.16 -7.95 -12.23
CA LEU A 4 -23.02 -6.80 -11.97
C LEU A 4 -22.29 -5.62 -11.33
N PHE A 5 -21.31 -5.86 -10.45
CA PHE A 5 -20.62 -4.77 -9.76
C PHE A 5 -19.73 -3.94 -10.68
N ARG A 6 -18.96 -4.57 -11.58
CA ARG A 6 -18.11 -3.84 -12.52
C ARG A 6 -18.94 -3.03 -13.51
N GLN A 7 -20.06 -3.59 -13.96
CA GLN A 7 -21.00 -2.87 -14.80
C GLN A 7 -21.56 -1.64 -14.08
N ALA A 8 -22.02 -1.79 -12.83
CA ALA A 8 -22.53 -0.68 -12.04
C ALA A 8 -21.47 0.41 -11.81
N ILE A 9 -20.21 0.04 -11.57
CA ILE A 9 -19.10 1.01 -11.50
C ILE A 9 -18.97 1.76 -12.84
N ARG A 10 -18.94 1.04 -13.96
CA ARG A 10 -18.79 1.64 -15.31
C ARG A 10 -19.96 2.51 -15.75
N GLU A 11 -21.15 2.29 -15.20
CA GLU A 11 -22.32 3.16 -15.41
C GLU A 11 -22.17 4.52 -14.70
N ASN A 12 -21.40 4.58 -13.60
CA ASN A 12 -21.17 5.81 -12.82
C ASN A 12 -19.84 6.49 -13.15
N ASP A 13 -18.78 5.70 -13.31
CA ASP A 13 -17.44 6.15 -13.70
C ASP A 13 -16.85 5.16 -14.71
N LYS A 14 -16.79 5.61 -15.96
CA LYS A 14 -16.28 4.83 -17.09
C LYS A 14 -14.80 4.52 -16.90
N ASP A 15 -14.02 5.45 -16.38
CA ASP A 15 -12.57 5.39 -16.36
C ASP A 15 -11.99 4.93 -15.02
N ALA A 16 -12.81 4.74 -13.98
CA ALA A 16 -12.36 4.27 -12.67
C ALA A 16 -11.43 3.04 -12.74
N VAL A 17 -10.32 3.06 -12.02
CA VAL A 17 -9.48 1.87 -11.82
C VAL A 17 -10.21 0.92 -10.87
N ILE A 18 -10.37 -0.34 -11.27
CA ILE A 18 -10.98 -1.39 -10.45
C ILE A 18 -9.90 -2.39 -10.06
N ILE A 19 -9.63 -2.49 -8.76
CA ILE A 19 -8.65 -3.43 -8.21
C ILE A 19 -9.38 -4.69 -7.76
N CYS A 20 -9.05 -5.84 -8.35
CA CYS A 20 -9.69 -7.12 -8.08
C CYS A 20 -8.86 -7.96 -7.11
N ALA A 21 -9.52 -8.52 -6.11
CA ALA A 21 -8.92 -9.49 -5.18
C ALA A 21 -8.39 -10.74 -5.89
N THR A 22 -7.33 -11.33 -5.33
CA THR A 22 -6.82 -12.65 -5.72
C THR A 22 -7.03 -13.65 -4.57
N PRO A 23 -7.12 -14.96 -4.84
CA PRO A 23 -7.36 -15.94 -3.78
C PRO A 23 -6.23 -15.96 -2.73
N TYR A 24 -6.56 -16.54 -1.57
CA TYR A 24 -5.61 -16.80 -0.48
C TYR A 24 -4.93 -15.51 0.01
N TYR A 25 -5.72 -14.65 0.67
CA TYR A 25 -5.26 -13.38 1.24
C TYR A 25 -4.53 -12.51 0.20
N ASP A 26 -5.07 -12.45 -1.03
CA ASP A 26 -4.51 -11.70 -2.14
C ASP A 26 -3.07 -12.11 -2.50
N GLN A 27 -2.73 -13.40 -2.46
CA GLN A 27 -1.38 -13.90 -2.82
C GLN A 27 -1.35 -14.79 -4.08
N HIS A 28 -2.49 -15.33 -4.51
CA HIS A 28 -2.55 -16.25 -5.64
C HIS A 28 -2.66 -15.53 -7.00
N ILE A 29 -1.63 -14.76 -7.34
CA ILE A 29 -1.56 -13.98 -8.59
C ILE A 29 -1.54 -14.88 -9.83
N SER A 30 -0.95 -16.08 -9.73
CA SER A 30 -0.90 -17.04 -10.84
C SER A 30 -2.28 -17.41 -11.38
N GLU A 31 -3.29 -17.50 -10.52
CA GLU A 31 -4.68 -17.76 -10.92
C GLU A 31 -5.26 -16.59 -11.71
N ALA A 32 -4.96 -15.36 -11.30
CA ALA A 32 -5.42 -14.16 -11.99
C ALA A 32 -4.72 -13.97 -13.36
N ILE A 33 -3.46 -14.39 -13.49
CA ILE A 33 -2.75 -14.47 -14.77
C ILE A 33 -3.41 -15.50 -15.70
N LYS A 34 -3.79 -16.66 -15.16
CA LYS A 34 -4.38 -17.75 -15.95
C LYS A 34 -5.81 -17.43 -16.42
N TYR A 35 -6.57 -16.71 -15.60
CA TYR A 35 -7.96 -16.37 -15.87
C TYR A 35 -8.24 -14.87 -15.67
N PRO A 36 -7.62 -13.99 -16.48
CA PRO A 36 -7.79 -12.55 -16.33
C PRO A 36 -9.18 -12.12 -16.80
N ILE A 37 -9.68 -11.04 -16.20
CA ILE A 37 -10.84 -10.30 -16.69
C ILE A 37 -10.43 -9.57 -17.96
N THR A 38 -10.97 -9.97 -19.11
CA THR A 38 -10.62 -9.43 -20.43
C THR A 38 -11.69 -8.54 -21.05
N ASN A 39 -12.91 -8.56 -20.51
CA ASN A 39 -14.05 -7.81 -21.05
C ASN A 39 -14.24 -6.41 -20.42
N TYR A 40 -13.26 -5.92 -19.66
CA TYR A 40 -13.23 -4.60 -19.06
C TYR A 40 -11.81 -4.00 -19.15
N TYR A 41 -11.72 -2.68 -19.23
CA TYR A 41 -10.46 -1.92 -19.12
C TYR A 41 -10.29 -1.35 -17.72
N ASN A 42 -9.10 -0.79 -17.44
CA ASN A 42 -8.70 -0.25 -16.13
C ASN A 42 -8.92 -1.25 -14.98
N ILE A 43 -8.56 -2.52 -15.24
CA ILE A 43 -8.58 -3.58 -14.25
C ILE A 43 -7.15 -3.82 -13.77
N MET A 44 -6.96 -3.77 -12.46
CA MET A 44 -5.75 -4.20 -11.77
C MET A 44 -6.10 -5.33 -10.80
N TYR A 45 -5.09 -6.01 -10.27
CA TYR A 45 -5.24 -7.05 -9.26
C TYR A 45 -4.44 -6.71 -8.02
N THR A 46 -5.01 -7.00 -6.85
CA THR A 46 -4.31 -6.74 -5.60
C THR A 46 -3.35 -7.85 -5.23
N LEU A 47 -2.26 -7.44 -4.58
CA LEU A 47 -1.36 -8.29 -3.82
C LEU A 47 -1.31 -7.78 -2.37
N HIS A 48 -1.38 -8.70 -1.40
CA HIS A 48 -1.00 -8.41 -0.01
C HIS A 48 0.25 -9.21 0.40
N PHE A 49 1.20 -8.56 1.07
CA PHE A 49 2.37 -9.27 1.60
C PHE A 49 2.86 -8.70 2.94
N TYR A 50 3.53 -9.54 3.71
CA TYR A 50 4.10 -9.17 5.01
C TYR A 50 5.56 -9.63 5.06
N ALA A 51 6.49 -8.69 5.26
CA ALA A 51 7.91 -8.90 5.00
C ALA A 51 8.58 -9.91 5.95
N SER A 52 7.96 -10.24 7.08
CA SER A 52 8.47 -11.26 8.00
C SER A 52 7.80 -12.63 7.80
N GLU A 53 6.77 -12.75 6.96
CA GLU A 53 6.10 -14.03 6.72
C GLU A 53 7.05 -15.10 6.17
N LEU A 54 6.81 -16.34 6.59
CA LEU A 54 7.55 -17.47 6.04
C LEU A 54 7.19 -17.64 4.56
N GLY A 55 8.22 -17.74 3.70
CA GLY A 55 8.03 -17.89 2.26
C GLY A 55 7.79 -16.58 1.49
N VAL A 56 7.89 -15.42 2.14
CA VAL A 56 7.73 -14.10 1.47
C VAL A 56 8.70 -13.91 0.29
N GLU A 57 9.90 -14.50 0.34
CA GLU A 57 10.85 -14.47 -0.78
C GLU A 57 10.30 -15.19 -2.02
N ASN A 58 9.65 -16.34 -1.82
CA ASN A 58 9.02 -17.10 -2.92
C ASN A 58 7.83 -16.34 -3.48
N LEU A 59 7.03 -15.70 -2.63
CA LEU A 59 5.97 -14.80 -3.07
C LEU A 59 6.55 -13.67 -3.94
N ARG A 60 7.65 -13.04 -3.52
CA ARG A 60 8.33 -11.99 -4.30
C ARG A 60 8.80 -12.48 -5.67
N LYS A 61 9.35 -13.70 -5.76
CA LYS A 61 9.75 -14.32 -7.04
C LYS A 61 8.55 -14.56 -7.97
N ASN A 62 7.42 -15.01 -7.42
CA ASN A 62 6.19 -15.19 -8.18
C ASN A 62 5.65 -13.84 -8.71
N VAL A 63 5.70 -12.79 -7.87
CA VAL A 63 5.33 -11.44 -8.28
C VAL A 63 6.26 -10.90 -9.36
N PHE A 64 7.57 -11.10 -9.22
CA PHE A 64 8.53 -10.73 -10.27
C PHE A 64 8.16 -11.37 -11.62
N TYR A 65 7.83 -12.65 -11.64
CA TYR A 65 7.37 -13.33 -12.86
C TYR A 65 6.07 -12.72 -13.42
N ALA A 66 5.11 -12.37 -12.57
CA ALA A 66 3.89 -11.69 -12.99
C ALA A 66 4.18 -10.32 -13.62
N LEU A 67 5.11 -9.56 -13.05
CA LEU A 67 5.49 -8.23 -13.54
C LEU A 67 6.26 -8.29 -14.87
N GLU A 68 7.11 -9.30 -15.07
CA GLU A 68 7.76 -9.56 -16.38
C GLU A 68 6.74 -9.85 -17.50
N LEU A 69 5.55 -10.33 -17.15
CA LEU A 69 4.43 -10.51 -18.07
C LEU A 69 3.57 -9.24 -18.26
N ASN A 70 3.98 -8.10 -17.71
CA ASN A 70 3.22 -6.85 -17.65
C ASN A 70 1.84 -7.01 -16.99
N PHE A 71 1.72 -7.91 -16.00
CA PHE A 71 0.45 -8.12 -15.30
C PHE A 71 0.12 -6.92 -14.39
N PRO A 72 -1.11 -6.35 -14.47
CA PRO A 72 -1.42 -5.09 -13.78
C PRO A 72 -1.67 -5.31 -12.29
N LEU A 73 -0.62 -5.13 -11.48
CA LEU A 73 -0.67 -5.29 -10.03
C LEU A 73 -0.75 -3.96 -9.29
N PHE A 74 -1.47 -3.96 -8.17
CA PHE A 74 -1.45 -2.91 -7.15
C PHE A 74 -1.25 -3.59 -5.79
N VAL A 75 -0.20 -3.27 -5.04
CA VAL A 75 -0.07 -3.78 -3.67
C VAL A 75 -0.92 -2.94 -2.72
N THR A 76 -2.20 -3.29 -2.57
CA THR A 76 -3.10 -2.46 -1.76
C THR A 76 -2.83 -2.56 -0.26
N GLU A 77 -2.03 -3.55 0.16
CA GLU A 77 -1.58 -3.70 1.53
C GLU A 77 -0.20 -4.36 1.59
N TYR A 78 0.72 -3.78 2.37
CA TYR A 78 1.89 -4.51 2.84
C TYR A 78 2.27 -4.14 4.27
N GLY A 79 2.80 -5.10 5.01
CA GLY A 79 3.39 -4.90 6.33
C GLY A 79 4.85 -5.32 6.40
N LEU A 80 5.57 -4.78 7.38
CA LEU A 80 6.99 -5.09 7.61
C LEU A 80 7.18 -6.28 8.57
N THR A 81 6.07 -6.81 9.09
CA THR A 81 6.01 -7.79 10.18
C THR A 81 5.44 -9.12 9.67
N PHE A 82 4.92 -9.98 10.55
CA PHE A 82 4.03 -11.08 10.15
C PHE A 82 2.62 -10.53 9.82
N GLY A 83 1.83 -11.31 9.09
CA GLY A 83 0.47 -10.98 8.64
C GLY A 83 -0.56 -10.91 9.77
N ASN A 84 -0.22 -11.34 10.98
CA ASN A 84 -1.02 -11.09 12.17
C ASN A 84 -0.80 -9.69 12.78
N GLY A 85 0.03 -8.85 12.14
CA GLY A 85 0.33 -7.48 12.56
C GLY A 85 1.44 -7.35 13.61
N THR A 86 2.02 -8.47 14.07
CA THR A 86 3.05 -8.52 15.12
C THR A 86 4.35 -9.17 14.63
N GLY A 87 5.38 -9.20 15.49
CA GLY A 87 6.67 -9.81 15.19
C GLY A 87 7.74 -8.79 14.76
N PRO A 88 8.92 -9.26 14.32
CA PRO A 88 10.03 -8.39 13.98
C PRO A 88 9.73 -7.56 12.73
N VAL A 89 10.25 -6.33 12.69
CA VAL A 89 10.22 -5.47 11.51
C VAL A 89 11.36 -5.87 10.57
N ASN A 90 11.04 -6.56 9.47
CA ASN A 90 12.02 -7.04 8.49
C ASN A 90 12.32 -5.98 7.43
N LYS A 91 13.18 -5.02 7.79
CA LYS A 91 13.62 -3.93 6.90
C LYS A 91 14.30 -4.43 5.63
N TYR A 92 15.16 -5.44 5.75
CA TYR A 92 15.94 -5.99 4.63
C TYR A 92 15.05 -6.58 3.52
N GLU A 93 14.05 -7.39 3.88
CA GLU A 93 13.12 -7.91 2.87
C GLU A 93 12.18 -6.84 2.35
N THR A 94 11.76 -5.90 3.21
CA THR A 94 10.94 -4.74 2.81
C THR A 94 11.62 -3.90 1.73
N GLU A 95 12.91 -3.60 1.86
CA GLU A 95 13.67 -2.84 0.87
C GLU A 95 13.75 -3.56 -0.49
N LYS A 96 13.89 -4.89 -0.48
CA LYS A 96 13.85 -5.68 -1.73
C LYS A 96 12.50 -5.58 -2.43
N TRP A 97 11.42 -5.64 -1.65
CA TRP A 97 10.07 -5.43 -2.19
C TRP A 97 9.93 -4.04 -2.77
N TRP A 98 10.26 -2.98 -2.02
CA TRP A 98 10.18 -1.62 -2.52
C TRP A 98 10.99 -1.42 -3.79
N LYS A 99 12.25 -1.87 -3.82
CA LYS A 99 13.09 -1.75 -5.01
C LYS A 99 12.49 -2.44 -6.23
N MET A 100 11.94 -3.65 -6.05
CA MET A 100 11.28 -4.37 -7.14
C MET A 100 10.02 -3.63 -7.59
N LEU A 101 9.15 -3.21 -6.66
CA LEU A 101 7.90 -2.54 -6.99
C LEU A 101 8.17 -1.20 -7.71
N ASP A 102 9.17 -0.43 -7.27
CA ASP A 102 9.60 0.79 -7.96
C ASP A 102 10.09 0.52 -9.38
N GLN A 103 10.92 -0.52 -9.55
CA GLN A 103 11.49 -0.88 -10.84
C GLN A 103 10.40 -1.16 -11.88
N PHE A 104 9.28 -1.75 -11.47
CA PHE A 104 8.14 -2.06 -12.33
C PHE A 104 7.01 -1.04 -12.26
N GLY A 105 7.16 0.07 -11.52
CA GLY A 105 6.14 1.10 -11.38
C GLY A 105 4.85 0.62 -10.68
N VAL A 106 4.95 -0.35 -9.78
CA VAL A 106 3.81 -0.92 -9.06
C VAL A 106 3.49 -0.07 -7.84
N PRO A 107 2.28 0.51 -7.72
CA PRO A 107 1.89 1.25 -6.52
C PRO A 107 1.71 0.32 -5.32
N TYR A 108 2.04 0.82 -4.12
CA TYR A 108 1.94 0.05 -2.89
C TYR A 108 1.55 0.91 -1.68
N ILE A 109 0.74 0.35 -0.77
CA ILE A 109 0.21 1.06 0.42
C ILE A 109 0.54 0.28 1.70
N ASN A 110 1.12 0.97 2.68
CA ASN A 110 1.54 0.35 3.93
C ASN A 110 0.38 0.18 4.92
N TRP A 111 0.33 -1.00 5.54
CA TRP A 111 -0.43 -1.26 6.76
C TRP A 111 0.42 -0.90 8.01
N SER A 112 -0.03 -0.03 8.90
CA SER A 112 -1.22 0.84 8.85
C SER A 112 -1.05 2.11 9.69
N ILE A 113 -1.85 3.14 9.42
CA ILE A 113 -2.00 4.29 10.32
C ILE A 113 -2.91 3.87 11.49
N SER A 114 -2.30 3.18 12.44
CA SER A 114 -2.93 2.67 13.65
C SER A 114 -2.04 2.98 14.86
N ASN A 115 -2.65 3.08 16.04
CA ASN A 115 -1.98 3.17 17.34
C ASN A 115 -2.16 1.88 18.17
N LYS A 116 -2.66 0.80 17.54
CA LYS A 116 -2.82 -0.50 18.20
C LYS A 116 -1.46 -0.98 18.71
N ARG A 117 -1.47 -1.68 19.84
CA ARG A 117 -0.26 -2.27 20.43
C ARG A 117 0.19 -3.50 19.62
N GLU A 118 0.73 -3.26 18.43
CA GLU A 118 1.29 -4.24 17.52
C GLU A 118 2.44 -3.61 16.72
N SER A 119 3.37 -4.41 16.21
CA SER A 119 4.59 -3.86 15.59
C SER A 119 4.38 -3.35 14.16
N SER A 120 3.29 -3.74 13.49
CA SER A 120 2.93 -3.21 12.16
C SER A 120 2.34 -1.79 12.21
N ALA A 121 1.72 -1.41 13.33
CA ALA A 121 1.11 -0.09 13.53
C ALA A 121 2.14 1.03 13.33
N ALA A 122 1.79 2.09 12.62
CA ALA A 122 2.69 3.23 12.42
C ALA A 122 2.93 4.03 13.70
N LEU A 123 1.93 4.12 14.58
CA LEU A 123 1.94 4.96 15.78
C LEU A 123 2.03 4.13 17.06
N ILE A 124 2.67 4.67 18.10
CA ILE A 124 2.70 4.06 19.44
C ILE A 124 1.32 4.17 20.13
N PRO A 125 0.98 3.25 21.06
CA PRO A 125 -0.27 3.33 21.83
C PRO A 125 -0.44 4.66 22.57
N GLY A 126 -1.66 5.21 22.52
CA GLY A 126 -2.00 6.52 23.11
C GLY A 126 -1.81 7.71 22.17
N SER A 127 -1.27 7.48 20.96
CA SER A 127 -1.19 8.51 19.91
C SER A 127 -2.52 8.68 19.18
N THR A 128 -2.64 9.75 18.38
CA THR A 128 -3.75 9.97 17.44
C THR A 128 -3.21 10.05 16.02
N SER A 129 -4.09 10.01 15.01
CA SER A 129 -3.70 10.19 13.60
C SER A 129 -2.99 11.52 13.33
N ARG A 130 -3.17 12.54 14.19
CA ARG A 130 -2.46 13.83 14.09
C ARG A 130 -0.97 13.72 14.41
N ASN A 131 -0.50 12.62 14.99
CA ASN A 131 0.89 12.45 15.41
C ASN A 131 1.77 11.75 14.35
N VAL A 132 1.27 11.50 13.15
CA VAL A 132 2.00 10.79 12.08
C VAL A 132 3.26 11.55 11.59
N ASP A 133 3.30 12.86 11.81
CA ASP A 133 4.40 13.76 11.46
C ASP A 133 5.52 13.81 12.52
N ASP A 134 5.29 13.30 13.73
CA ASP A 134 6.26 13.35 14.83
C ASP A 134 6.90 11.98 15.10
N TYR A 135 8.22 11.92 14.91
CA TYR A 135 9.04 10.72 15.10
C TYR A 135 9.00 10.14 16.52
N HIS A 136 8.62 10.92 17.54
CA HIS A 136 8.44 10.45 18.91
C HIS A 136 7.22 9.55 19.08
N TYR A 137 6.21 9.71 18.23
CA TYR A 137 4.98 8.93 18.26
C TYR A 137 4.98 7.77 17.28
N LEU A 138 6.06 7.56 16.52
CA LEU A 138 6.16 6.48 15.55
C LEU A 138 6.77 5.21 16.17
N THR A 139 6.22 4.06 15.80
CA THR A 139 6.87 2.76 16.01
C THR A 139 8.09 2.62 15.11
N GLU A 140 8.85 1.53 15.27
CA GLU A 140 9.92 1.19 14.33
C GLU A 140 9.42 1.03 12.89
N SER A 141 8.27 0.38 12.69
CA SER A 141 7.63 0.19 11.38
C SER A 141 7.26 1.55 10.77
N GLY A 142 6.53 2.37 11.53
CA GLY A 142 6.08 3.69 11.07
C GLY A 142 7.24 4.63 10.73
N ARG A 143 8.29 4.64 11.56
CA ARG A 143 9.50 5.43 11.30
C ARG A 143 10.16 5.02 9.98
N PHE A 144 10.35 3.72 9.75
CA PHE A 144 11.03 3.22 8.56
C PHE A 144 10.24 3.50 7.28
N VAL A 145 8.92 3.32 7.31
CA VAL A 145 8.04 3.63 6.17
C VAL A 145 8.04 5.13 5.87
N LYS A 146 7.95 5.98 6.89
CA LYS A 146 7.98 7.43 6.72
C LYS A 146 9.28 7.92 6.11
N GLU A 147 10.42 7.43 6.61
CA GLU A 147 11.74 7.76 6.05
C GLU A 147 11.82 7.37 4.57
N MET A 148 11.33 6.18 4.20
CA MET A 148 11.24 5.76 2.81
C MET A 148 10.37 6.71 1.97
N LEU A 149 9.17 7.05 2.44
CA LEU A 149 8.24 7.93 1.70
C LEU A 149 8.82 9.32 1.47
N ILE A 150 9.43 9.92 2.50
CA ILE A 150 10.09 11.23 2.41
C ILE A 150 11.27 11.18 1.43
N ASN A 151 12.09 10.12 1.48
CA ASN A 151 13.23 9.97 0.57
C ASN A 151 12.81 9.73 -0.88
N LYS A 152 11.66 9.09 -1.11
CA LYS A 152 11.10 8.87 -2.47
C LYS A 152 10.41 10.10 -3.05
N GLN A 153 10.03 11.05 -2.21
CA GLN A 153 9.44 12.33 -2.62
C GLN A 153 10.58 13.37 -2.69
N PRO A 154 11.32 13.50 -3.82
CA PRO A 154 12.27 14.59 -3.93
C PRO A 154 11.52 15.91 -3.77
N LYS A 155 12.08 16.86 -3.01
CA LYS A 155 11.62 18.26 -3.02
C LYS A 155 11.42 18.66 -4.50
N PRO A 156 10.23 19.11 -4.92
CA PRO A 156 10.06 19.58 -6.29
C PRO A 156 11.09 20.68 -6.55
N TYR A 157 11.83 20.54 -7.64
CA TYR A 157 12.88 21.48 -8.01
C TYR A 157 12.32 22.91 -8.04
N GLY A 158 12.97 23.84 -7.33
CA GLY A 158 12.57 25.26 -7.31
C GLY A 158 11.49 25.65 -6.30
N CYS A 159 11.02 24.73 -5.45
CA CYS A 159 10.01 25.06 -4.44
C CYS A 159 10.63 25.37 -3.07
N SER A 160 10.86 26.67 -2.79
CA SER A 160 11.39 27.16 -1.52
C SER A 160 10.43 27.03 -0.33
N LYS A 161 9.14 26.76 -0.60
CA LYS A 161 8.03 26.63 0.37
C LYS A 161 7.40 25.24 0.37
N TRP A 162 8.15 24.21 -0.03
CA TRP A 162 7.61 22.83 -0.13
C TRP A 162 6.91 22.36 1.15
N GLU A 163 7.45 22.70 2.31
CA GLU A 163 6.86 22.35 3.60
C GLU A 163 5.45 22.97 3.76
N GLU A 164 5.24 24.24 3.35
CA GLU A 164 3.91 24.88 3.35
C GLU A 164 2.94 24.23 2.35
N ILE A 165 3.43 23.81 1.17
CA ILE A 165 2.60 23.18 0.13
C ILE A 165 2.15 21.78 0.54
N VAL A 166 3.03 21.00 1.19
CA VAL A 166 2.67 19.69 1.71
C VAL A 166 1.61 19.82 2.81
N ASP A 167 1.73 20.81 3.69
CA ASP A 167 0.74 21.10 4.72
C ASP A 167 -0.62 21.49 4.11
N ASP A 168 -0.64 22.33 3.08
CA ASP A 168 -1.85 22.69 2.33
C ASP A 168 -2.47 21.45 1.65
N LEU A 169 -1.68 20.63 0.95
CA LEU A 169 -2.15 19.40 0.29
C LEU A 169 -2.70 18.37 1.28
N ILE A 170 -2.05 18.19 2.43
CA ILE A 170 -2.55 17.32 3.50
C ILE A 170 -3.88 17.85 4.03
N SER A 171 -4.02 19.17 4.18
CA SER A 171 -5.28 19.79 4.63
C SER A 171 -6.41 19.69 3.60
N GLU A 172 -6.09 19.66 2.30
CA GLU A 172 -7.06 19.48 1.20
C GLU A 172 -7.46 18.02 0.99
N ILE A 173 -6.51 17.08 1.10
CA ILE A 173 -6.76 15.64 0.93
C ILE A 173 -7.46 15.04 2.16
N PHE A 174 -7.12 15.55 3.36
CA PHE A 174 -7.76 15.20 4.62
C PHE A 174 -8.44 16.43 5.21
N PRO A 175 -9.54 16.92 4.60
CA PRO A 175 -10.26 18.06 5.16
C PRO A 175 -10.69 17.69 6.58
N LEU A 176 -10.34 18.56 7.53
CA LEU A 176 -10.46 18.43 9.00
C LEU A 176 -11.88 18.12 9.55
N ASN A 177 -12.84 17.76 8.69
CA ASN A 177 -14.25 17.56 9.02
C ASN A 177 -14.78 16.13 8.79
N ILE A 178 -13.94 15.10 8.83
CA ILE A 178 -14.46 13.74 9.09
C ILE A 178 -14.62 13.61 10.60
N THR A 179 -15.76 14.07 11.12
CA THR A 179 -16.30 13.55 12.37
C THR A 179 -16.58 12.06 12.13
N ILE A 180 -15.75 11.20 12.71
CA ILE A 180 -16.13 9.80 12.91
C ILE A 180 -17.14 9.86 14.05
N ASP A 181 -18.43 9.88 13.71
CA ASP A 181 -19.47 9.63 14.71
C ASP A 181 -19.21 8.24 15.30
N GLU A 182 -19.19 8.19 16.64
CA GLU A 182 -18.83 7.04 17.49
C GLU A 182 -19.60 5.74 17.19
#